data_AF-A0A971EZR8-F1
#
_entry.id   AF-A0A971EZR8-F1
#
_cell.length_a   1.000
_cell.length_b   1.000
_cell.length_c   1.000
_cell.angle_alpha   90.00
_cell.angle_beta   90.00
_cell.angle_gamma   90.00
#
_symmetry.space_group_name_H-M   'P 1'
#
loop_
_entity.id
_entity.type
_entity.pdbx_description
1 polymer ?
#
loop_
_entity_poly.entity_id
_entity_poly.type
_entity_poly.pdbx_seq_one_letter_code
_entity_poly.pdbx_strand_id
1 'polypeptide(L)'
;MVQRKEYLDTLKKWREKQIIKVVTGVRRCGKSTLFSLYINYLIDSGVSENQIIYVNLEEIEHENLLDYKALYDYIKERLVKGKYTYIFIDEVQQCKFFEKVIDSLYIKENVDLYITGSNAVMLSGELATLLSGRYIEISMLPLSFTEYLDFSKEKNIRTAFNDYLRYGSFPYVAGLEKKDTIIRTYLEGIYNTILIKDVATRESITDISVLESIIKILSSNIGSPVSAKKVSDTINSSGRKISVNTVDSYI
;
A
#
# COMPACT_ATOMS: atom_id res chain seq x y z
N MET A 1 7.89 -17.61 -2.11
CA MET A 1 7.57 -16.34 -1.43
C MET A 1 8.88 -15.58 -1.31
N VAL A 2 8.99 -14.38 -1.89
CA VAL A 2 10.22 -13.57 -1.78
C VAL A 2 10.29 -12.95 -0.39
N GLN A 3 11.47 -12.97 0.22
CA GLN A 3 11.64 -12.53 1.61
C GLN A 3 11.54 -11.01 1.79
N ARG A 4 11.52 -10.19 0.73
CA ARG A 4 11.39 -8.71 0.83
C ARG A 4 12.38 -8.11 1.84
N LYS A 5 13.66 -8.52 1.73
CA LYS A 5 14.69 -8.38 2.78
C LYS A 5 14.84 -6.96 3.30
N GLU A 6 14.90 -5.97 2.41
CA GLU A 6 15.08 -4.56 2.79
C GLU A 6 13.96 -4.05 3.71
N TYR A 7 12.73 -4.42 3.39
CA TYR A 7 11.55 -4.07 4.17
C TYR A 7 11.51 -4.81 5.51
N LEU A 8 11.81 -6.12 5.51
CA LEU A 8 11.93 -6.88 6.76
C LEU A 8 13.01 -6.32 7.68
N ASP A 9 14.18 -5.99 7.14
CA ASP A 9 15.28 -5.45 7.93
C ASP A 9 14.95 -4.07 8.49
N THR A 10 14.15 -3.29 7.77
CA THR A 10 13.58 -2.04 8.29
C THR A 10 12.65 -2.31 9.47
N LEU A 11 11.70 -3.24 9.34
CA LEU A 11 10.81 -3.61 10.45
C LEU A 11 11.60 -4.12 11.68
N LYS A 12 12.65 -4.92 11.46
CA LYS A 12 13.55 -5.40 12.53
C LYS A 12 14.28 -4.25 13.24
N LYS A 13 14.79 -3.26 12.50
CA LYS A 13 15.50 -2.10 13.09
C LYS A 13 14.61 -1.25 13.99
N TRP A 14 13.30 -1.28 13.76
CA TRP A 14 12.33 -0.49 14.50
C TRP A 14 11.54 -1.30 15.54
N ARG A 15 11.77 -2.61 15.62
CA ARG A 15 11.18 -3.50 16.62
C ARG A 15 11.32 -2.94 18.04
N GLU A 16 10.24 -2.99 18.80
CA GLU A 16 10.11 -2.59 20.22
C GLU A 16 10.49 -1.12 20.50
N LYS A 17 10.76 -0.33 19.44
CA LYS A 17 10.92 1.12 19.57
C LYS A 17 9.56 1.77 19.59
N GLN A 18 9.48 2.85 20.36
CA GLN A 18 8.24 3.58 20.57
C GLN A 18 7.87 4.47 19.37
N ILE A 19 7.60 3.82 18.24
CA ILE A 19 7.27 4.42 16.95
C ILE A 19 6.33 3.48 16.21
N ILE A 20 5.33 4.04 15.54
CA ILE A 20 4.35 3.29 14.75
C ILE A 20 4.96 2.95 13.38
N LYS A 21 4.93 1.68 12.97
CA LYS A 21 5.45 1.25 11.66
C LYS A 21 4.30 1.26 10.67
N VAL A 22 4.28 2.23 9.77
CA VAL A 22 3.23 2.35 8.75
C VAL A 22 3.78 1.86 7.42
N VAL A 23 3.28 0.73 6.94
CA VAL A 23 3.63 0.20 5.62
C VAL A 23 2.61 0.72 4.59
N THR A 24 3.06 1.61 3.72
CA THR A 24 2.24 2.21 2.67
C THR A 24 2.61 1.61 1.33
N GLY A 25 1.75 1.75 0.33
CA GLY A 25 2.05 1.34 -1.04
C GLY A 25 0.83 0.89 -1.81
N VAL A 26 0.95 0.84 -3.13
CA VAL A 26 -0.16 0.52 -4.04
C VAL A 26 -0.79 -0.85 -3.73
N ARG A 27 -2.07 -1.01 -4.08
CA ARG A 27 -2.73 -2.32 -3.96
C ARG A 27 -1.92 -3.40 -4.67
N ARG A 28 -1.89 -4.60 -4.05
CA ARG A 28 -1.21 -5.79 -4.56
C ARG A 28 0.33 -5.70 -4.65
N CYS A 29 0.99 -4.73 -4.00
CA CYS A 29 2.46 -4.71 -3.90
C CYS A 29 3.04 -5.71 -2.88
N GLY A 30 2.20 -6.32 -2.03
CA GLY A 30 2.62 -7.37 -1.08
C GLY A 30 2.73 -6.94 0.39
N LYS A 31 2.01 -5.90 0.83
CA LYS A 31 2.03 -5.41 2.22
C LYS A 31 1.62 -6.48 3.25
N SER A 32 0.48 -7.13 3.05
CA SER A 32 0.00 -8.22 3.91
C SER A 32 1.01 -9.38 3.96
N THR A 33 1.61 -9.70 2.81
CA THR A 33 2.70 -10.69 2.70
C THR A 33 3.93 -10.31 3.53
N LEU A 34 4.29 -9.02 3.58
CA LEU A 34 5.37 -8.53 4.44
C LEU A 34 5.05 -8.74 5.92
N PHE A 35 3.80 -8.49 6.34
CA PHE A 35 3.36 -8.77 7.72
C PHE A 35 3.46 -10.25 8.05
N SER A 36 2.98 -11.14 7.18
CA SER A 36 3.12 -12.59 7.40
C SER A 36 4.58 -13.02 7.53
N LEU A 37 5.48 -12.49 6.68
CA LEU A 37 6.91 -12.78 6.76
C LEU A 37 7.53 -12.29 8.07
N TYR A 38 7.13 -11.10 8.53
CA TYR A 38 7.65 -10.54 9.77
C TYR A 38 7.10 -11.26 11.00
N ILE A 39 5.83 -11.66 11.00
CA ILE A 39 5.21 -12.49 12.04
C ILE A 39 5.96 -13.82 12.17
N ASN A 40 6.22 -14.51 11.05
CA ASN A 40 7.01 -15.75 11.06
C ASN A 40 8.40 -15.51 11.66
N TYR A 41 9.07 -14.42 11.27
CA TYR A 41 10.36 -14.04 11.86
C TYR A 41 10.27 -13.79 13.39
N LEU A 42 9.20 -13.18 13.88
CA LEU A 42 9.00 -12.97 15.32
C LEU A 42 8.86 -14.31 16.06
N ILE A 43 8.06 -15.23 15.51
CA ILE A 43 7.87 -16.58 16.07
C ILE A 43 9.20 -17.33 16.09
N ASP A 44 9.94 -17.34 14.97
CA ASP A 44 11.26 -17.95 14.86
C ASP A 44 12.28 -17.33 15.83
N SER A 45 12.09 -16.07 16.20
CA SER A 45 12.91 -15.35 17.19
C SER A 45 12.49 -15.59 18.64
N GLY A 46 11.51 -16.48 18.89
CA GLY A 46 11.05 -16.87 20.23
C GLY A 46 9.86 -16.08 20.77
N VAL A 47 9.19 -15.26 19.96
CA VAL A 47 7.93 -14.60 20.34
C VAL A 47 6.81 -15.63 20.31
N SER A 48 6.03 -15.71 21.39
CA SER A 48 4.89 -16.63 21.46
C SER A 48 3.72 -16.13 20.61
N GLU A 49 2.95 -17.03 20.01
CA GLU A 49 1.79 -16.66 19.16
C GLU A 49 0.76 -15.80 19.91
N ASN A 50 0.59 -16.01 21.22
CA ASN A 50 -0.31 -15.20 22.05
C ASN A 50 0.15 -13.73 22.23
N GLN A 51 1.39 -13.40 21.89
CA GLN A 51 1.90 -12.03 21.86
C GLN A 51 1.65 -11.34 20.52
N ILE A 52 1.12 -12.05 19.53
CA ILE A 52 0.91 -11.53 18.17
C ILE A 52 -0.59 -11.39 17.93
N ILE A 53 -1.01 -10.17 17.60
CA ILE A 53 -2.38 -9.85 17.22
C ILE A 53 -2.33 -9.41 15.76
N TYR A 54 -2.93 -10.19 14.87
CA TYR A 54 -3.11 -9.82 13.47
C TYR A 54 -4.59 -9.60 13.18
N VAL A 55 -4.93 -8.44 12.64
CA VAL A 55 -6.28 -8.06 12.25
C VAL A 55 -6.24 -7.57 10.81
N ASN A 56 -7.01 -8.21 9.94
CA ASN A 56 -7.18 -7.77 8.56
C ASN A 56 -8.60 -7.21 8.39
N LEU A 57 -8.72 -5.90 8.24
CA LEU A 57 -10.03 -5.24 8.19
C LEU A 57 -10.78 -5.41 6.85
N GLU A 58 -10.18 -6.07 5.85
CA GLU A 58 -10.89 -6.48 4.64
C GLU A 58 -11.59 -7.86 4.79
N GLU A 59 -11.28 -8.62 5.85
CA GLU A 59 -11.92 -9.90 6.13
C GLU A 59 -13.32 -9.70 6.71
N ILE A 60 -14.30 -10.46 6.20
CA ILE A 60 -15.70 -10.33 6.61
C ILE A 60 -15.89 -10.70 8.09
N GLU A 61 -15.04 -11.59 8.60
CA GLU A 61 -14.96 -11.98 10.00
C GLU A 61 -14.63 -10.79 10.92
N HIS A 62 -13.99 -9.75 10.37
CA HIS A 62 -13.61 -8.53 11.08
C HIS A 62 -14.51 -7.34 10.77
N GLU A 63 -15.65 -7.53 10.10
CA GLU A 63 -16.59 -6.43 9.77
C GLU A 63 -17.04 -5.64 11.01
N ASN A 64 -17.24 -6.33 12.14
CA ASN A 64 -17.57 -5.70 13.42
C ASN A 64 -16.45 -4.80 13.97
N LEU A 65 -15.20 -5.04 13.54
CA LEU A 65 -14.00 -4.28 13.96
C LEU A 65 -13.77 -3.02 13.09
N LEU A 66 -14.64 -2.75 12.12
CA LEU A 66 -14.64 -1.48 11.38
C LEU A 66 -15.08 -0.29 12.27
N ASP A 67 -15.74 -0.57 13.40
CA ASP A 67 -15.94 0.40 14.47
C ASP A 67 -14.68 0.49 15.36
N TYR A 68 -14.17 1.71 15.52
CA TYR A 68 -12.92 1.97 16.24
C TYR A 68 -12.96 1.55 17.72
N LYS A 69 -14.12 1.60 18.39
CA LYS A 69 -14.23 1.17 19.79
C LYS A 69 -14.16 -0.36 19.87
N ALA A 70 -14.90 -1.04 19.00
CA ALA A 70 -14.86 -2.50 18.90
C ALA A 70 -13.44 -3.00 18.59
N LEU A 71 -12.73 -2.36 17.65
CA LEU A 71 -11.33 -2.68 17.35
C LEU A 71 -10.42 -2.48 18.56
N TYR A 72 -10.56 -1.35 19.26
CA TYR A 72 -9.78 -1.07 20.45
C TYR A 72 -10.00 -2.11 21.55
N ASP A 73 -11.25 -2.43 21.85
CA ASP A 73 -11.60 -3.40 22.89
C ASP A 73 -11.10 -4.81 22.52
N TYR A 74 -11.26 -5.22 21.25
CA TYR A 74 -10.74 -6.47 20.72
C TYR A 74 -9.23 -6.62 20.96
N ILE A 75 -8.45 -5.57 20.67
CA ILE A 75 -6.99 -5.58 20.84
C ILE A 75 -6.62 -5.51 22.32
N LYS A 76 -7.27 -4.64 23.08
CA LYS A 76 -6.99 -4.40 24.51
C LYS A 76 -7.13 -5.66 25.35
N GLU A 77 -8.14 -6.48 25.09
CA GLU A 77 -8.39 -7.73 25.81
C GLU A 77 -7.30 -8.79 25.58
N ARG A 78 -6.53 -8.66 24.48
CA ARG A 78 -5.48 -9.61 24.07
C ARG A 78 -4.08 -9.14 24.42
N LEU A 79 -3.93 -7.99 25.09
CA LEU A 79 -2.62 -7.48 25.51
C LEU A 79 -1.99 -8.39 26.58
N VAL A 80 -0.74 -8.77 26.37
CA VAL A 80 0.00 -9.63 27.29
C VAL A 80 0.75 -8.78 28.32
N LYS A 81 0.47 -9.00 29.61
CA LYS A 81 1.16 -8.27 30.70
C LYS A 81 2.62 -8.70 30.82
N GLY A 82 3.51 -7.72 31.00
CA GLY A 82 4.95 -7.95 31.26
C GLY A 82 5.76 -8.42 30.06
N LYS A 83 5.17 -8.48 28.86
CA LYS A 83 5.84 -8.80 27.60
C LYS A 83 5.36 -7.87 26.50
N TYR A 84 6.16 -7.69 25.45
CA TYR A 84 5.71 -6.99 24.26
C TYR A 84 4.58 -7.74 23.55
N THR A 85 3.53 -7.01 23.18
CA THR A 85 2.47 -7.45 22.29
C THR A 85 2.65 -6.77 20.93
N TYR A 86 2.77 -7.55 19.87
CA TYR A 86 2.96 -7.09 18.49
C TYR A 86 1.61 -7.06 17.81
N ILE A 87 1.19 -5.88 17.39
CA ILE A 87 -0.14 -5.66 16.81
C ILE A 87 0.04 -5.26 15.36
N PHE A 88 -0.59 -6.04 14.49
CA PHE A 88 -0.61 -5.87 13.05
C PHE A 88 -2.05 -5.57 12.62
N ILE A 89 -2.29 -4.41 12.02
CA ILE A 89 -3.60 -4.02 11.48
C ILE A 89 -3.44 -3.78 9.98
N ASP A 90 -3.99 -4.68 9.18
CA ASP A 90 -3.98 -4.60 7.71
C ASP A 90 -5.18 -3.77 7.23
N GLU A 91 -4.92 -2.90 6.25
CA GLU A 91 -5.90 -2.00 5.63
C GLU A 91 -6.64 -1.13 6.67
N VAL A 92 -5.86 -0.46 7.54
CA VAL A 92 -6.33 0.33 8.68
C VAL A 92 -7.39 1.38 8.30
N GLN A 93 -7.35 1.89 7.06
CA GLN A 93 -8.29 2.90 6.57
C GLN A 93 -9.73 2.41 6.39
N GLN A 94 -9.98 1.09 6.48
CA GLN A 94 -11.34 0.55 6.52
C GLN A 94 -12.05 0.90 7.83
N CYS A 95 -11.30 1.03 8.94
CA CYS A 95 -11.83 1.43 10.24
C CYS A 95 -11.95 2.96 10.32
N LYS A 96 -13.16 3.47 10.51
CA LYS A 96 -13.38 4.92 10.64
C LYS A 96 -12.86 5.40 11.98
N PHE A 97 -12.10 6.50 12.00
CA PHE A 97 -11.43 7.04 13.19
C PHE A 97 -10.37 6.11 13.81
N PHE A 98 -9.71 5.30 12.98
CA PHE A 98 -8.67 4.38 13.41
C PHE A 98 -7.54 5.08 14.19
N GLU A 99 -7.23 6.34 13.88
CA GLU A 99 -6.18 7.12 14.53
C GLU A 99 -6.35 7.16 16.04
N LYS A 100 -7.59 7.19 16.54
CA LYS A 100 -7.88 7.18 17.98
C LYS A 100 -7.48 5.86 18.64
N VAL A 101 -7.64 4.74 17.92
CA VAL A 101 -7.25 3.41 18.37
C VAL A 101 -5.74 3.33 18.43
N ILE A 102 -5.07 3.71 17.34
CA ILE A 102 -3.61 3.69 17.23
C ILE A 102 -2.99 4.58 18.31
N ASP A 103 -3.48 5.79 18.50
CA ASP A 103 -3.00 6.72 19.54
C ASP A 103 -3.19 6.16 20.95
N SER A 104 -4.33 5.53 21.22
CA SER A 104 -4.64 4.94 22.52
C SER A 104 -3.82 3.68 22.81
N LEU A 105 -3.46 2.91 21.79
CA LEU A 105 -2.58 1.75 21.90
C LEU A 105 -1.11 2.17 22.01
N TYR A 106 -0.71 3.21 21.29
CA TYR A 106 0.65 3.73 21.29
C TYR A 106 1.10 4.10 22.69
N ILE A 107 0.24 4.72 23.51
CA ILE A 107 0.59 5.11 24.89
C ILE A 107 0.66 3.92 25.87
N LYS A 108 0.31 2.70 25.46
CA LYS A 108 0.37 1.52 26.34
C LYS A 108 1.80 1.01 26.44
N GLU A 109 2.15 0.53 27.62
CA GLU A 109 3.44 -0.13 27.83
C GLU A 109 3.49 -1.47 27.08
N ASN A 110 4.67 -1.80 26.57
CA ASN A 110 4.96 -3.06 25.90
C ASN A 110 4.03 -3.35 24.70
N VAL A 111 3.69 -2.33 23.94
CA VAL A 111 2.93 -2.44 22.69
C VAL A 111 3.81 -2.03 21.51
N ASP A 112 3.84 -2.87 20.47
CA ASP A 112 4.55 -2.61 19.22
C ASP A 112 3.57 -2.61 18.04
N LEU A 113 3.44 -1.47 17.36
CA LEU A 113 2.36 -1.20 16.38
C LEU A 113 2.85 -1.22 14.94
N TYR A 114 2.19 -2.04 14.13
CA TYR A 114 2.41 -2.20 12.70
C TYR A 114 1.07 -2.05 11.98
N ILE A 115 0.97 -1.10 11.06
CA ILE A 115 -0.25 -0.89 10.29
C ILE A 115 0.06 -0.85 8.80
N THR A 116 -0.86 -1.30 7.96
CA THR A 116 -0.79 -1.05 6.52
C THR A 116 -1.92 -0.14 6.08
N GLY A 117 -1.74 0.43 4.90
CA GLY A 117 -2.88 0.80 4.08
C GLY A 117 -2.50 1.13 2.66
N SER A 118 -3.45 0.90 1.75
CA SER A 118 -3.18 0.86 0.30
C SER A 118 -3.64 2.09 -0.47
N ASN A 119 -4.36 3.02 0.17
CA ASN A 119 -5.04 4.12 -0.49
C ASN A 119 -4.24 5.44 -0.45
N ALA A 120 -4.61 6.39 -1.32
CA ALA A 120 -4.07 7.73 -1.37
C ALA A 120 -4.11 8.48 -0.02
N VAL A 121 -5.03 8.13 0.89
CA VAL A 121 -5.08 8.64 2.28
C VAL A 121 -3.79 8.32 3.04
N MET A 122 -3.30 7.09 2.88
CA MET A 122 -2.06 6.64 3.51
C MET A 122 -0.80 7.17 2.81
N LEU A 123 -0.95 7.78 1.64
CA LEU A 123 0.14 8.38 0.87
C LEU A 123 0.10 9.91 0.89
N SER A 124 -1.00 10.50 1.38
CA SER A 124 -1.17 11.93 1.56
C SER A 124 -0.62 12.36 2.91
N GLY A 125 -0.04 13.56 2.98
CA GLY A 125 0.50 14.14 4.22
C GLY A 125 -0.47 14.21 5.41
N GLU A 126 -1.76 13.89 5.20
CA GLU A 126 -2.77 13.65 6.24
C GLU A 126 -2.32 12.61 7.29
N LEU A 127 -1.60 11.55 6.88
CA LEU A 127 -1.05 10.59 7.86
C LEU A 127 -0.11 11.24 8.87
N ALA A 128 0.71 12.20 8.41
CA ALA A 128 1.60 12.93 9.29
C ALA A 128 0.84 13.79 10.30
N THR A 129 -0.31 14.33 9.90
CA THR A 129 -1.24 15.03 10.79
C THR A 129 -1.91 14.06 11.77
N LEU A 130 -2.44 12.94 11.28
CA LEU A 130 -3.21 11.97 12.09
C LEU A 130 -2.36 11.34 13.18
N LEU A 131 -1.11 10.98 12.89
CA LEU A 131 -0.22 10.30 13.84
C LEU A 131 0.77 11.25 14.54
N SER A 132 0.67 12.56 14.27
CA SER A 132 1.48 13.61 14.90
C SER A 132 2.99 13.33 14.87
N GLY A 133 3.50 12.75 13.78
CA GLY A 133 4.92 12.41 13.62
C GLY A 133 5.43 11.23 14.47
N ARG A 134 4.55 10.48 15.16
CA ARG A 134 4.93 9.32 16.00
C ARG A 134 5.09 8.02 15.20
N TYR A 135 5.38 8.13 13.92
CA TYR A 135 5.43 7.02 13.00
C TYR A 135 6.64 7.10 12.07
N ILE A 136 6.99 5.96 11.51
CA ILE A 136 7.82 5.88 10.30
C ILE A 136 6.96 5.38 9.16
N GLU A 137 7.17 5.97 7.99
CA GLU A 137 6.62 5.46 6.75
C GLU A 137 7.60 4.48 6.11
N ILE A 138 7.10 3.29 5.76
CA ILE A 138 7.82 2.28 4.99
C ILE A 138 7.09 2.16 3.67
N SER A 139 7.49 2.98 2.70
CA SER A 139 6.87 3.01 1.36
C SER A 139 7.28 1.79 0.55
N MET A 140 6.34 0.86 0.39
CA MET A 140 6.55 -0.42 -0.28
C MET A 140 6.18 -0.34 -1.75
N LEU A 141 7.19 -0.45 -2.60
CA LEU A 141 7.02 -0.57 -4.05
C LEU A 141 6.71 -2.02 -4.44
N PRO A 142 6.28 -2.29 -5.68
CA PRO A 142 6.28 -3.64 -6.24
C PRO A 142 7.68 -4.30 -6.21
N LEU A 143 7.85 -5.48 -6.80
CA LEU A 143 9.14 -6.18 -6.78
C LEU A 143 10.25 -5.33 -7.41
N SER A 144 11.39 -5.21 -6.73
CA SER A 144 12.60 -4.73 -7.41
C SER A 144 13.00 -5.73 -8.49
N PHE A 145 13.86 -5.33 -9.43
CA PHE A 145 14.31 -6.27 -10.46
C PHE A 145 15.04 -7.49 -9.84
N THR A 146 15.81 -7.29 -8.77
CA THR A 146 16.45 -8.38 -8.03
C THR A 146 15.42 -9.33 -7.42
N GLU A 147 14.38 -8.80 -6.78
CA GLU A 147 13.29 -9.61 -6.22
C GLU A 147 12.44 -10.30 -7.31
N TYR A 148 12.32 -9.67 -8.48
CA TYR A 148 11.65 -10.26 -9.64
C TYR A 148 12.42 -11.46 -10.19
N LEU A 149 13.76 -11.41 -10.21
CA LEU A 149 14.59 -12.55 -10.62
C LEU A 149 14.40 -13.76 -9.70
N ASP A 150 14.14 -13.56 -8.41
CA ASP A 150 13.85 -14.66 -7.48
C ASP A 150 12.50 -15.36 -7.78
N PHE A 151 11.55 -14.65 -8.40
CA PHE A 151 10.25 -15.20 -8.82
C PHE A 151 10.25 -15.74 -10.25
N SER A 152 10.98 -15.08 -11.14
CA SER A 152 10.99 -15.37 -12.56
C SER A 152 11.65 -16.73 -12.81
N LYS A 153 11.00 -17.57 -13.62
CA LYS A 153 11.60 -18.81 -14.13
C LYS A 153 12.66 -18.56 -15.21
N GLU A 154 12.80 -17.31 -15.66
CA GLU A 154 13.74 -16.92 -16.72
C GLU A 154 15.16 -16.80 -16.15
N LYS A 155 16.08 -17.59 -16.70
CA LYS A 155 17.49 -17.60 -16.28
C LYS A 155 18.31 -16.55 -17.03
N ASN A 156 17.86 -16.13 -18.22
CA ASN A 156 18.54 -15.11 -18.98
C ASN A 156 18.17 -13.71 -18.46
N ILE A 157 19.13 -13.04 -17.81
CA ILE A 157 18.90 -11.72 -17.19
C ILE A 157 18.39 -10.65 -18.16
N ARG A 158 18.84 -10.65 -19.43
CA ARG A 158 18.38 -9.67 -20.43
C ARG A 158 16.93 -9.90 -20.79
N THR A 159 16.54 -11.16 -20.96
CA THR A 159 15.16 -11.54 -21.26
C THR A 159 14.25 -11.23 -20.07
N ALA A 160 14.68 -11.60 -18.86
CA ALA A 160 13.97 -11.27 -17.63
C ALA A 160 13.78 -9.75 -17.44
N PHE A 161 14.80 -8.95 -17.79
CA PHE A 161 14.72 -7.50 -17.73
C PHE A 161 13.72 -6.93 -18.74
N ASN A 162 13.72 -7.43 -19.98
CA ASN A 162 12.72 -7.02 -20.98
C ASN A 162 11.30 -7.39 -20.54
N ASP A 163 11.12 -8.57 -19.96
CA ASP A 163 9.83 -8.99 -19.41
C ASP A 163 9.40 -8.12 -18.24
N TYR A 164 10.33 -7.78 -17.34
CA TYR A 164 10.08 -6.86 -16.22
C TYR A 164 9.62 -5.48 -16.72
N LEU A 165 10.25 -4.94 -17.77
CA LEU A 165 9.84 -3.66 -18.36
C LEU A 165 8.47 -3.75 -19.07
N ARG A 166 8.17 -4.87 -19.72
CA ARG A 166 6.94 -5.07 -20.50
C ARG A 166 5.72 -5.37 -19.62
N TYR A 167 5.89 -6.24 -18.63
CA TYR A 167 4.82 -6.78 -17.81
C TYR A 167 4.76 -6.17 -16.40
N GLY A 168 5.80 -5.43 -16.02
CA GLY A 168 5.90 -4.78 -14.73
C GLY A 168 6.34 -5.74 -13.61
N SER A 169 6.20 -5.23 -12.39
CA SER A 169 6.86 -5.76 -11.19
C SER A 169 5.89 -6.23 -10.10
N PHE A 170 4.58 -6.27 -10.38
CA PHE A 170 3.62 -6.75 -9.41
C PHE A 170 3.87 -8.23 -9.07
N PRO A 171 3.90 -8.61 -7.78
CA PRO A 171 4.24 -9.97 -7.37
C PRO A 171 3.44 -11.07 -8.07
N TYR A 172 2.13 -10.86 -8.25
CA TYR A 172 1.28 -11.83 -8.94
C TYR A 172 1.65 -11.99 -10.41
N VAL A 173 2.00 -10.90 -11.10
CA VAL A 173 2.39 -10.92 -12.52
C VAL A 173 3.68 -11.70 -12.73
N ALA A 174 4.63 -11.57 -11.82
CA ALA A 174 5.91 -12.30 -11.89
C ALA A 174 5.74 -13.83 -11.88
N GLY A 175 4.62 -14.34 -11.32
CA GLY A 175 4.31 -15.77 -11.29
C GLY A 175 3.40 -16.27 -12.43
N LEU A 176 2.86 -15.38 -13.26
CA LEU A 176 1.93 -15.75 -14.33
C LEU A 176 2.66 -16.32 -15.56
N GLU A 177 1.92 -17.08 -16.36
CA GLU A 177 2.36 -17.41 -17.71
C GLU A 177 2.51 -16.12 -18.53
N LYS A 178 3.62 -16.00 -19.27
CA LYS A 178 3.97 -14.80 -20.05
C LYS A 178 3.12 -14.68 -21.32
N LYS A 179 1.82 -14.47 -21.13
CA LYS A 179 0.83 -14.22 -22.19
C LYS A 179 0.31 -12.81 -22.04
N ASP A 180 0.57 -11.98 -23.05
CA ASP A 180 0.16 -10.57 -23.11
C ASP A 180 -1.30 -10.36 -22.72
N THR A 181 -2.21 -11.17 -23.26
CA THR A 181 -3.65 -11.02 -23.02
C THR A 181 -4.01 -11.20 -21.54
N ILE A 182 -3.43 -12.19 -20.87
CA ILE A 182 -3.68 -12.49 -19.46
C ILE A 182 -3.12 -11.36 -18.58
N ILE A 183 -1.86 -11.00 -18.81
CA ILE A 183 -1.17 -9.99 -18.00
C ILE A 183 -1.83 -8.63 -18.18
N ARG A 184 -2.16 -8.25 -19.41
CA ARG A 184 -2.83 -6.98 -19.70
C ARG A 184 -4.20 -6.90 -19.03
N THR A 185 -5.02 -7.94 -19.13
CA THR A 185 -6.34 -7.98 -18.48
C THR A 185 -6.21 -7.81 -16.96
N TYR A 186 -5.22 -8.47 -16.36
CA TYR A 186 -4.95 -8.35 -14.93
C TYR A 186 -4.51 -6.93 -14.52
N LEU A 187 -3.59 -6.34 -15.28
CA LEU A 187 -3.10 -4.97 -15.04
C LEU A 187 -4.20 -3.92 -15.25
N GLU A 188 -5.04 -4.07 -16.27
CA GLU A 188 -6.20 -3.21 -16.51
C GLU A 188 -7.17 -3.27 -15.32
N GLY A 189 -7.39 -4.45 -14.73
CA GLY A 189 -8.20 -4.59 -13.51
C GLY A 189 -7.61 -3.85 -12.30
N ILE A 190 -6.29 -3.92 -12.10
CA ILE A 190 -5.60 -3.14 -11.04
C ILE A 190 -5.75 -1.64 -11.31
N TYR A 191 -5.43 -1.22 -12.53
CA TYR A 191 -5.48 0.17 -12.96
C TYR A 191 -6.86 0.77 -12.71
N ASN A 192 -7.93 0.10 -13.17
CA ASN A 192 -9.31 0.56 -12.97
C ASN A 192 -9.68 0.62 -11.49
N THR A 193 -9.23 -0.34 -10.68
CA THR A 193 -9.52 -0.34 -9.25
C THR A 193 -8.87 0.85 -8.56
N ILE A 194 -7.59 1.12 -8.85
CA ILE A 194 -6.87 2.28 -8.30
C ILE A 194 -7.53 3.57 -8.78
N LEU A 195 -7.78 3.69 -10.08
CA LEU A 195 -8.35 4.88 -10.68
C LEU A 195 -9.71 5.23 -10.07
N ILE A 196 -10.61 4.25 -9.98
CA ILE A 196 -11.99 4.49 -9.57
C ILE A 196 -12.13 4.53 -8.05
N LYS A 197 -11.63 3.50 -7.34
CA LYS A 197 -11.82 3.39 -5.88
C LYS A 197 -10.87 4.29 -5.10
N ASP A 198 -9.60 4.34 -5.50
CA ASP A 198 -8.57 5.00 -4.69
C ASP A 198 -8.45 6.49 -4.99
N VAL A 199 -8.62 6.87 -6.25
CA VAL A 199 -8.49 8.26 -6.70
C VAL A 199 -9.86 8.92 -6.87
N ALA A 200 -10.66 8.45 -7.83
CA ALA A 200 -11.85 9.19 -8.25
C ALA A 200 -12.91 9.31 -7.16
N THR A 201 -13.18 8.22 -6.43
CA THR A 201 -14.17 8.23 -5.33
C THR A 201 -13.73 9.15 -4.18
N ARG A 202 -12.43 9.19 -3.86
CA ARG A 202 -11.91 10.02 -2.77
C ARG A 202 -11.96 11.51 -3.11
N GLU A 203 -11.41 11.87 -4.26
CA GLU A 203 -11.32 13.26 -4.71
C GLU A 203 -12.66 13.77 -5.27
N SER A 204 -13.72 12.97 -5.17
CA SER A 204 -15.05 13.26 -5.72
C SER A 204 -14.98 13.65 -7.20
N ILE A 205 -14.07 13.03 -7.94
CA ILE A 205 -13.90 13.26 -9.38
C ILE A 205 -15.05 12.60 -10.12
N THR A 206 -15.90 13.41 -10.72
CA THR A 206 -17.06 12.94 -11.49
C THR A 206 -16.69 12.61 -12.93
N ASP A 207 -15.69 13.28 -13.51
CA ASP A 207 -15.27 13.06 -14.90
C ASP A 207 -14.05 12.13 -14.98
N ILE A 208 -14.33 10.83 -14.90
CA ILE A 208 -13.34 9.75 -15.00
C ILE A 208 -12.61 9.78 -16.35
N SER A 209 -13.31 10.11 -17.43
CA SER A 209 -12.71 10.06 -18.77
C SER A 209 -11.71 11.20 -19.01
N VAL A 210 -11.91 12.36 -18.37
CA VAL A 210 -10.88 13.40 -18.27
C VAL A 210 -9.67 12.89 -17.49
N LEU A 211 -9.89 12.26 -16.33
CA LEU A 211 -8.81 11.74 -15.50
C LEU A 211 -7.97 10.70 -16.25
N GLU A 212 -8.60 9.77 -16.97
CA GLU A 212 -7.90 8.81 -17.85
C GLU A 212 -7.07 9.51 -18.93
N SER A 213 -7.60 10.58 -19.53
CA SER A 213 -6.90 11.34 -20.57
C SER A 213 -5.65 12.01 -20.00
N ILE A 214 -5.76 12.62 -18.82
CA ILE A 214 -4.63 13.23 -18.10
C ILE A 214 -3.59 12.15 -17.77
N ILE A 215 -4.00 11.03 -17.18
CA ILE A 215 -3.09 9.93 -16.81
C ILE A 215 -2.36 9.37 -18.04
N LYS A 216 -3.05 9.22 -19.18
CA LYS A 216 -2.44 8.75 -20.43
C LYS A 216 -1.38 9.74 -20.94
N ILE A 217 -1.65 11.04 -20.85
CA ILE A 217 -0.69 12.08 -21.21
C ILE A 217 0.52 12.04 -20.27
N LEU A 218 0.29 11.99 -18.94
CA LEU A 218 1.37 11.91 -17.95
C LEU A 218 2.24 10.67 -18.17
N SER A 219 1.62 9.52 -18.42
CA SER A 219 2.31 8.25 -18.65
C SER A 219 3.16 8.27 -19.92
N SER A 220 2.73 9.02 -20.95
CA SER A 220 3.50 9.19 -22.19
C SER A 220 4.68 10.17 -22.04
N ASN A 221 4.70 10.94 -20.95
CA ASN A 221 5.73 11.95 -20.65
C ASN A 221 6.61 11.57 -19.45
N ILE A 222 6.61 10.29 -19.03
CA ILE A 222 7.48 9.81 -17.95
C ILE A 222 8.94 10.16 -18.27
N GLY A 223 9.62 10.81 -17.32
CA GLY A 223 11.01 11.26 -17.47
C GLY A 223 11.17 12.63 -18.15
N SER A 224 10.07 13.33 -18.47
CA SER A 224 10.07 14.68 -19.05
C SER A 224 9.26 15.67 -18.19
N PRO A 225 9.59 16.98 -18.19
CA PRO A 225 8.80 17.98 -17.50
C PRO A 225 7.38 18.11 -18.09
N VAL A 226 6.37 18.16 -17.21
CA VAL A 226 4.97 18.33 -17.58
C VAL A 226 4.50 19.73 -17.19
N SER A 227 3.61 20.32 -18.00
CA SER A 227 2.92 21.57 -17.70
C SER A 227 1.42 21.35 -17.82
N ALA A 228 0.65 21.72 -16.79
CA ALA A 228 -0.80 21.60 -16.80
C ALA A 228 -1.46 22.35 -17.97
N LYS A 229 -0.88 23.49 -18.37
CA LYS A 229 -1.31 24.20 -19.57
C LYS A 229 -1.19 23.35 -20.83
N LYS A 230 -0.04 22.70 -21.05
CA LYS A 230 0.16 21.82 -22.21
C LYS A 230 -0.80 20.62 -22.19
N VAL A 231 -1.05 20.05 -21.01
CA VAL A 231 -2.02 18.95 -20.86
C VAL A 231 -3.43 19.43 -21.19
N SER A 232 -3.85 20.59 -20.67
CA SER A 232 -5.14 21.22 -20.99
C SER A 232 -5.28 21.50 -22.49
N ASP A 233 -4.26 22.09 -23.13
CA ASP A 233 -4.28 22.39 -24.56
C ASP A 233 -4.38 21.11 -25.42
N THR A 234 -3.73 20.03 -24.98
CA THR A 234 -3.79 18.71 -25.65
C THR A 234 -5.17 18.09 -25.56
N ILE A 235 -5.83 18.17 -24.39
CA ILE A 235 -7.19 17.65 -24.23
C ILE A 235 -8.18 18.51 -25.02
N ASN A 236 -8.03 19.83 -24.98
CA ASN A 236 -8.86 20.78 -25.73
C ASN A 236 -8.78 20.55 -27.25
N SER A 237 -7.60 20.25 -27.79
CA SER A 237 -7.43 19.99 -29.23
C SER A 237 -8.11 18.70 -29.69
N SER A 238 -8.33 17.73 -28.79
CA SER A 238 -9.11 16.52 -29.06
C SER A 238 -10.63 16.72 -29.04
N GLY A 239 -11.11 17.96 -28.87
CA GLY A 239 -12.54 18.32 -28.90
C GLY A 239 -13.22 18.32 -27.53
N ARG A 240 -12.49 18.12 -26.44
CA ARG A 240 -13.05 18.11 -25.07
C ARG A 240 -12.57 19.32 -24.28
N LYS A 241 -13.51 20.16 -23.82
CA LYS A 241 -13.19 21.38 -23.06
C LYS A 241 -12.76 21.06 -21.62
N ILE A 242 -11.58 21.55 -21.23
CA ILE A 242 -11.07 21.51 -19.86
C ILE A 242 -10.29 22.78 -19.53
N SER A 243 -10.33 23.20 -18.27
CA SER A 243 -9.56 24.34 -17.75
C SER A 243 -8.20 23.90 -17.21
N VAL A 244 -7.21 24.80 -17.26
CA VAL A 244 -5.90 24.56 -16.66
C VAL A 244 -6.01 24.27 -15.16
N ASN A 245 -6.87 24.99 -14.43
CA ASN A 245 -7.09 24.77 -13.01
C ASN A 245 -7.62 23.36 -12.70
N THR A 246 -8.50 22.83 -13.56
CA THR A 246 -9.00 21.46 -13.42
C THR A 246 -7.87 20.46 -13.60
N VAL A 247 -7.00 20.68 -14.60
CA VAL A 247 -5.82 19.84 -14.81
C VAL A 247 -4.86 19.92 -13.63
N ASP A 248 -4.55 21.12 -13.14
CA ASP A 248 -3.69 21.32 -11.96
C ASP A 248 -4.25 20.62 -10.72
N SER A 249 -5.58 20.60 -10.54
CA SER A 249 -6.19 19.90 -9.40
C SER A 249 -6.08 18.37 -9.48
N TYR A 250 -5.79 17.80 -10.66
CA TYR A 250 -5.70 16.35 -10.89
C TYR A 250 -4.26 15.83 -10.90
N ILE A 251 -3.26 16.72 -10.95
CA ILE A 251 -1.81 16.41 -11.00
C ILE A 251 -1.22 16.62 -9.60
#